data_AF-A0AAD6KE54-F1
#
_entry.id   AF-A0AAD6KE54-F1
#
_cell.length_a   1.000
_cell.length_b   1.000
_cell.length_c   1.000
_cell.angle_alpha   90.00
_cell.angle_beta   90.00
_cell.angle_gamma   90.00
#
_symmetry.space_group_name_H-M   'P 1'
#
loop_
_entity.id
_entity.type
_entity.pdbx_description
1 polymer ?
#
loop_
_entity_poly.entity_id
_entity_poly.type
_entity_poly.pdbx_seq_one_letter_code
_entity_poly.pdbx_strand_id
1 'polypeptide(L)'
;MKITKFLALSFLLFAFTATSFSHAVDAADPEAVIDVFGNEVTAGARYFIRATSDEDNTTTLAVSATSRIICNSDVTLSPMSDKLPITFSPVVESNDSVIREGAYLNLNFNAASCRMAGVTTMWKIELRPTMRGFVVTTGGVDRLNLFKITKYGGDNSLYQLSYCPVSDPFCECSCVPVGNVVNRLVPNAKNPLPVVFEPDTDIQHLKSRVQWCRNDDIDQYYNLLQSCERMLDCLLS
;
A
#
# COMPACT_ATOMS: atom_id res chain seq x y z
N MET A 1 -66.87 28.61 4.37
CA MET A 1 -66.17 27.36 4.00
C MET A 1 -64.89 27.67 3.22
N LYS A 2 -63.85 28.22 3.88
CA LYS A 2 -62.58 28.62 3.25
C LYS A 2 -61.35 28.20 4.06
N ILE A 3 -61.49 28.02 5.38
CA ILE A 3 -60.40 27.66 6.30
C ILE A 3 -60.07 26.15 6.24
N THR A 4 -61.04 25.28 5.96
CA THR A 4 -60.83 23.82 5.85
C THR A 4 -59.92 23.42 4.67
N LYS A 5 -59.89 24.21 3.59
CA LYS A 5 -59.02 23.94 2.44
C LYS A 5 -57.54 24.30 2.69
N PHE A 6 -57.27 25.29 3.54
CA PHE A 6 -55.91 25.69 3.91
C PHE A 6 -55.25 24.68 4.86
N LEU A 7 -56.01 24.13 5.82
CA LEU A 7 -55.51 23.10 6.73
C LEU A 7 -55.17 21.79 6.01
N ALA A 8 -55.98 21.38 5.03
CA ALA A 8 -55.72 20.18 4.24
C ALA A 8 -54.45 20.30 3.37
N LEU A 9 -54.18 21.49 2.81
CA LEU A 9 -52.98 21.74 2.00
C LEU A 9 -51.70 21.73 2.85
N SER A 10 -51.76 22.26 4.09
CA SER A 10 -50.64 22.23 5.03
C SER A 10 -50.29 20.81 5.48
N PHE A 11 -51.29 19.94 5.63
CA PHE A 11 -51.08 18.53 6.01
C PHE A 11 -50.45 17.71 4.87
N LEU A 12 -50.84 17.99 3.61
CA LEU A 12 -50.27 17.38 2.41
C LEU A 12 -48.81 17.77 2.19
N LEU A 13 -48.45 19.03 2.44
CA LEU A 13 -47.06 19.50 2.33
C LEU A 13 -46.15 18.89 3.41
N PHE A 14 -46.67 18.67 4.62
CA PHE A 14 -45.90 18.01 5.68
C PHE A 14 -45.67 16.52 5.40
N ALA A 15 -46.67 15.83 4.83
CA ALA A 15 -46.55 14.42 4.44
C ALA A 15 -45.49 14.19 3.35
N PHE A 16 -45.27 15.15 2.45
CA PHE A 16 -44.24 15.04 1.39
C PHE A 16 -42.81 15.22 1.93
N THR A 17 -42.64 15.96 3.02
CA THR A 17 -41.33 16.10 3.69
C THR A 17 -40.94 14.86 4.51
N ALA A 18 -41.93 14.08 4.98
CA ALA A 18 -41.69 12.87 5.76
C ALA A 18 -41.28 11.65 4.91
N THR A 19 -41.50 11.68 3.59
CA THR A 19 -41.16 10.58 2.68
C THR A 19 -39.86 10.79 1.90
N SER A 20 -39.20 11.95 2.05
CA SER A 20 -38.04 12.32 1.22
C SER A 20 -36.67 12.04 1.84
N PHE A 21 -36.59 11.48 3.06
CA PHE A 21 -35.32 11.20 3.72
C PHE A 21 -35.36 9.83 4.39
N SER A 22 -34.87 8.81 3.68
CA SER A 22 -34.12 7.65 4.20
C SER A 22 -33.94 6.61 3.09
N HIS A 23 -33.18 6.96 2.07
CA HIS A 23 -32.29 5.98 1.44
C HIS A 23 -30.91 6.63 1.46
N ALA A 24 -30.34 6.76 2.67
CA ALA A 24 -28.90 6.64 2.77
C ALA A 24 -28.62 5.22 2.29
N VAL A 25 -28.25 5.09 1.01
CA VAL A 25 -27.57 3.89 0.54
C VAL A 25 -26.34 3.82 1.41
N ASP A 26 -26.34 2.89 2.36
CA ASP A 26 -25.15 2.52 3.09
C ASP A 26 -24.18 2.06 2.02
N ALA A 27 -23.30 2.95 1.57
CA ALA A 27 -22.26 2.59 0.64
C ALA A 27 -21.41 1.59 1.42
N ALA A 28 -21.58 0.30 1.12
CA ALA A 28 -20.81 -0.74 1.77
C ALA A 28 -19.34 -0.32 1.76
N ASP A 29 -18.70 -0.35 2.93
CA ASP A 29 -17.29 0.01 3.03
C ASP A 29 -16.51 -0.77 1.99
N PRO A 30 -15.58 -0.13 1.25
CA PRO A 30 -14.79 -0.84 0.25
C PRO A 30 -14.12 -2.07 0.86
N GLU A 31 -14.06 -3.14 0.08
CA GLU A 31 -13.50 -4.42 0.52
C GLU A 31 -12.06 -4.27 1.02
N ALA A 32 -11.69 -5.11 1.98
CA ALA A 32 -10.31 -5.16 2.46
C ALA A 32 -9.38 -5.75 1.40
N VAL A 33 -8.19 -5.19 1.28
CA VAL A 33 -7.10 -5.85 0.55
C VAL A 33 -6.62 -7.03 1.39
N ILE A 34 -6.52 -8.21 0.78
CA ILE A 34 -6.19 -9.46 1.46
C ILE A 34 -4.80 -9.96 1.03
N ASP A 35 -4.02 -10.45 1.99
CA ASP A 35 -2.71 -11.05 1.76
C ASP A 35 -2.81 -12.52 1.29
N VAL A 36 -1.67 -13.11 0.94
CA VAL A 36 -1.59 -14.51 0.47
C VAL A 36 -2.06 -15.55 1.49
N PHE A 37 -2.24 -15.17 2.76
CA PHE A 37 -2.72 -16.04 3.83
C PHE A 37 -4.20 -15.81 4.18
N GLY A 38 -4.89 -14.91 3.47
CA GLY A 38 -6.29 -14.60 3.73
C GLY A 38 -6.51 -13.54 4.82
N ASN A 39 -5.45 -12.87 5.29
CA ASN A 39 -5.56 -11.81 6.30
C ASN A 39 -5.61 -10.43 5.65
N GLU A 40 -6.18 -9.46 6.37
CA GLU A 40 -6.25 -8.08 5.91
C GLU A 40 -4.85 -7.44 5.85
N VAL A 41 -4.59 -6.72 4.76
CA VAL A 41 -3.44 -5.84 4.64
C VAL A 41 -3.65 -4.62 5.52
N THR A 42 -2.68 -4.30 6.37
CA THR A 42 -2.79 -3.22 7.35
C THR A 42 -1.77 -2.10 7.11
N ALA A 43 -2.15 -0.87 7.47
CA ALA A 43 -1.31 0.30 7.39
C ALA A 43 -0.08 0.16 8.29
N GLY A 44 1.09 0.57 7.79
CA GLY A 44 2.36 0.54 8.54
C GLY A 44 2.99 -0.86 8.73
N ALA A 45 2.25 -1.95 8.52
CA ALA A 45 2.82 -3.29 8.45
C ALA A 45 3.63 -3.49 7.16
N ARG A 46 4.60 -4.40 7.21
CA ARG A 46 5.55 -4.67 6.13
C ARG A 46 5.05 -5.82 5.26
N TYR A 47 5.01 -5.59 3.96
CA TYR A 47 4.64 -6.59 2.95
C TYR A 47 5.64 -6.60 1.80
N PHE A 48 5.84 -7.76 1.18
CA PHE A 48 6.44 -7.89 -0.13
C PHE A 48 5.32 -7.88 -1.18
N ILE A 49 5.52 -7.14 -2.26
CA ILE A 49 4.61 -7.18 -3.42
C ILE A 49 5.19 -8.17 -4.40
N ARG A 50 4.55 -9.33 -4.53
CA ARG A 50 4.95 -10.39 -5.45
C ARG A 50 4.19 -10.23 -6.75
N ALA A 51 4.92 -10.14 -7.86
CA ALA A 51 4.33 -10.15 -9.18
C ALA A 51 3.87 -11.57 -9.52
N THR A 52 2.67 -11.70 -10.07
CA THR A 52 2.17 -12.95 -10.63
C THR A 52 2.26 -12.85 -12.15
N SER A 53 2.84 -13.84 -12.82
CA SER A 53 2.75 -13.95 -14.27
C SER A 53 1.67 -14.95 -14.64
N ASP A 54 0.87 -14.65 -15.65
CA ASP A 54 -0.01 -15.65 -16.27
C ASP A 54 0.79 -16.69 -17.10
N GLU A 55 2.03 -16.37 -17.48
CA GLU A 55 2.75 -17.10 -18.53
C GLU A 55 3.79 -18.12 -18.04
N ASP A 56 4.46 -17.95 -16.89
CA ASP A 56 5.50 -18.90 -16.45
C ASP A 56 5.61 -19.02 -14.92
N ASN A 57 5.13 -20.13 -14.37
CA ASN A 57 5.13 -20.46 -12.93
C ASN A 57 6.54 -20.79 -12.37
N THR A 58 7.62 -20.39 -13.04
CA THR A 58 9.01 -20.80 -12.72
C THR A 58 9.88 -19.65 -12.19
N THR A 59 9.56 -18.40 -12.52
CA THR A 59 10.28 -17.22 -12.00
C THR A 59 9.34 -16.33 -11.18
N THR A 60 9.44 -16.45 -9.86
CA THR A 60 8.75 -15.56 -8.93
C THR A 60 9.49 -14.24 -8.82
N LEU A 61 8.95 -13.20 -9.45
CA LEU A 61 9.44 -11.83 -9.33
C LEU A 61 8.73 -11.09 -8.19
N ALA A 62 9.43 -10.17 -7.56
CA ALA A 62 8.85 -9.26 -6.59
C ALA A 62 9.37 -7.84 -6.77
N VAL A 63 8.62 -6.91 -6.20
CA VAL A 63 9.00 -5.51 -6.18
C VAL A 63 10.26 -5.33 -5.34
N SER A 64 11.20 -4.60 -5.93
CA SER A 64 12.47 -4.19 -5.37
C SER A 64 12.82 -2.81 -5.92
N ALA A 65 14.06 -2.39 -5.73
CA ALA A 65 14.60 -1.16 -6.28
C ALA A 65 15.93 -1.43 -6.98
N THR A 66 16.37 -0.49 -7.82
CA THR A 66 17.68 -0.55 -8.48
C THR A 66 18.87 -0.59 -7.52
N SER A 67 18.66 -0.27 -6.24
CA SER A 67 19.64 -0.37 -5.15
C SER A 67 18.95 -0.81 -3.87
N ARG A 68 19.63 -1.65 -3.06
CA ARG A 68 19.14 -2.03 -1.72
C ARG A 68 19.17 -0.86 -0.72
N ILE A 69 20.07 0.09 -0.90
CA ILE A 69 20.05 1.37 -0.19
C ILE A 69 19.28 2.36 -1.06
N ILE A 70 18.11 2.77 -0.59
CA ILE A 70 17.17 3.60 -1.35
C ILE A 70 17.69 5.04 -1.44
N CYS A 71 17.93 5.47 -2.68
CA CYS A 71 18.52 6.77 -2.98
C CYS A 71 18.09 7.23 -4.37
N ASN A 72 16.91 7.82 -4.51
CA ASN A 72 16.29 8.14 -5.81
C ASN A 72 16.29 6.92 -6.76
N SER A 73 16.11 5.74 -6.18
CA SER A 73 16.16 4.45 -6.86
C SER A 73 14.85 4.19 -7.61
N ASP A 74 14.95 3.67 -8.82
CA ASP A 74 13.78 3.23 -9.60
C ASP A 74 13.18 2.00 -8.92
N VAL A 75 11.86 1.88 -8.98
CA VAL A 75 11.14 0.71 -8.50
C VAL A 75 11.15 -0.35 -9.61
N THR A 76 11.57 -1.56 -9.27
CA THR A 76 11.81 -2.65 -10.21
C THR A 76 11.15 -3.95 -9.81
N LEU A 77 11.01 -4.86 -10.76
CA LEU A 77 10.81 -6.28 -10.53
C LEU A 77 12.18 -6.97 -10.50
N SER A 78 12.37 -7.85 -9.52
CA SER A 78 13.62 -8.58 -9.31
C SER A 78 13.31 -9.99 -8.76
N PRO A 79 14.27 -10.92 -8.80
CA PRO A 79 14.09 -12.23 -8.18
C PRO A 79 13.66 -12.09 -6.71
N MET A 80 12.90 -13.06 -6.19
CA MET A 80 12.38 -13.02 -4.83
C MET A 80 13.46 -12.86 -3.73
N SER A 81 14.70 -13.27 -4.00
CA SER A 81 15.86 -13.06 -3.11
C SER A 81 16.26 -11.59 -2.92
N ASP A 82 15.84 -10.72 -3.84
CA ASP A 82 16.12 -9.28 -3.84
C ASP A 82 14.89 -8.43 -3.48
N LYS A 83 13.79 -9.05 -3.06
CA LYS A 83 12.57 -8.34 -2.63
C LYS A 83 12.87 -7.30 -1.56
N LEU A 84 12.16 -6.17 -1.61
CA LEU A 84 12.20 -5.16 -0.56
C LEU A 84 10.82 -5.00 0.07
N PRO A 85 10.75 -4.91 1.42
CA PRO A 85 9.49 -4.74 2.10
C PRO A 85 8.93 -3.33 1.85
N ILE A 86 7.62 -3.24 1.78
CA ILE A 86 6.86 -2.02 1.52
C ILE A 86 5.85 -1.83 2.65
N THR A 87 5.59 -0.58 2.99
CA THR A 87 4.53 -0.18 3.91
C THR A 87 3.53 0.72 3.20
N PHE A 88 2.25 0.55 3.53
CA PHE A 88 1.16 1.37 3.03
C PHE A 88 0.76 2.41 4.07
N SER A 89 0.57 3.65 3.63
CA SER A 89 0.09 4.75 4.47
C SER A 89 -1.11 5.40 3.80
N PRO A 90 -2.35 5.14 4.28
CA PRO A 90 -3.54 5.73 3.70
C PRO A 90 -3.59 7.24 3.96
N VAL A 91 -4.09 8.00 2.98
CA VAL A 91 -4.23 9.47 3.09
C VAL A 91 -5.32 9.85 4.10
N VAL A 92 -6.38 9.05 4.14
CA VAL A 92 -7.48 9.14 5.10
C VAL A 92 -7.27 8.05 6.13
N GLU A 93 -7.10 8.43 7.39
CA GLU A 93 -6.93 7.46 8.47
C GLU A 93 -8.25 6.70 8.71
N SER A 94 -8.15 5.38 8.91
CA SER A 94 -9.25 4.53 9.35
C SER A 94 -9.03 4.10 10.80
N ASN A 95 -10.11 3.76 11.49
CA ASN A 95 -10.06 3.31 12.89
C ASN A 95 -9.49 1.89 13.05
N ASP A 96 -9.52 1.08 11.98
CA ASP A 96 -9.16 -0.35 11.98
C ASP A 96 -7.76 -0.61 11.37
N SER A 97 -7.06 0.42 10.87
CA SER A 97 -5.81 0.33 10.12
C SER A 97 -5.86 -0.51 8.84
N VAL A 98 -7.03 -1.01 8.44
CA VAL A 98 -7.21 -1.89 7.28
C VAL A 98 -7.03 -1.09 6.00
N ILE A 99 -6.20 -1.62 5.09
CA ILE A 99 -6.08 -1.07 3.74
C ILE A 99 -7.23 -1.59 2.92
N ARG A 100 -8.14 -0.68 2.57
CA ARG A 100 -9.31 -0.97 1.74
C ARG A 100 -9.04 -0.67 0.27
N GLU A 101 -9.71 -1.40 -0.60
CA GLU A 101 -9.63 -1.20 -2.04
C GLU A 101 -10.04 0.23 -2.43
N GLY A 102 -9.33 0.78 -3.41
CA GLY A 102 -9.58 2.13 -3.90
C GLY A 102 -9.15 3.27 -2.96
N ALA A 103 -8.67 2.98 -1.75
CA ALA A 103 -8.09 3.97 -0.86
C ALA A 103 -6.84 4.61 -1.48
N TYR A 104 -6.68 5.92 -1.30
CA TYR A 104 -5.46 6.62 -1.71
C TYR A 104 -4.34 6.36 -0.72
N LEU A 105 -3.20 5.88 -1.21
CA LEU A 105 -2.07 5.43 -0.41
C LEU A 105 -0.79 6.15 -0.84
N ASN A 106 0.05 6.46 0.14
CA ASN A 106 1.49 6.58 -0.09
C ASN A 106 2.13 5.20 0.06
N LEU A 107 3.01 4.84 -0.89
CA LEU A 107 3.79 3.60 -0.84
C LEU A 107 5.24 3.93 -0.50
N ASN A 108 5.83 3.19 0.43
CA ASN A 108 7.19 3.43 0.90
C ASN A 108 7.95 2.12 0.99
N PHE A 109 9.21 2.09 0.54
CA PHE A 109 10.09 1.00 0.95
C PHE A 109 10.42 1.11 2.43
N ASN A 110 10.36 -0.01 3.15
CA ASN A 110 10.85 -0.17 4.51
C ASN A 110 12.29 -0.70 4.48
N ALA A 111 13.20 0.09 3.89
CA ALA A 111 14.60 -0.27 3.67
C ALA A 111 15.54 0.87 4.05
N ALA A 112 16.83 0.57 4.21
CA ALA A 112 17.86 1.58 4.43
C ALA A 112 17.83 2.60 3.29
N SER A 113 18.07 3.88 3.61
CA SER A 113 17.96 4.96 2.65
C SER A 113 19.00 6.06 2.86
N CYS A 114 19.20 6.87 1.83
CA CYS A 114 19.96 8.12 1.87
C CYS A 114 19.22 9.23 2.65
N ARG A 115 18.75 8.94 3.87
CA ARG A 115 17.96 9.90 4.67
C ARG A 115 18.73 11.20 4.94
N MET A 116 20.05 11.14 5.11
CA MET A 116 20.91 12.32 5.29
C MET A 116 20.90 13.27 4.08
N ALA A 117 20.58 12.76 2.88
CA ALA A 117 20.43 13.56 1.67
C ALA A 117 18.99 14.10 1.48
N GLY A 118 18.10 13.92 2.46
CA GLY A 118 16.71 14.35 2.41
C GLY A 118 15.83 13.51 1.46
N VAL A 119 16.30 12.35 1.01
CA VAL A 119 15.57 11.47 0.09
C VAL A 119 14.68 10.51 0.86
N THR A 120 13.38 10.54 0.57
CA THR A 120 12.41 9.60 1.15
C THR A 120 12.43 8.26 0.39
N THR A 121 11.95 7.21 1.03
CA THR A 121 11.68 5.92 0.36
C THR A 121 10.30 5.86 -0.30
N MET A 122 9.58 6.98 -0.28
CA MET A 122 8.23 7.11 -0.82
C MET A 122 8.26 7.07 -2.34
N TRP A 123 7.28 6.39 -2.93
CA TRP A 123 7.18 6.26 -4.36
C TRP A 123 6.67 7.56 -5.00
N LYS A 124 7.17 7.86 -6.20
CA LYS A 124 6.75 8.95 -7.08
C LYS A 124 6.90 8.54 -8.54
N ILE A 125 6.33 9.35 -9.42
CA ILE A 125 6.58 9.23 -10.85
C ILE A 125 7.66 10.24 -11.26
N GLU A 126 8.62 9.80 -12.07
CA GLU A 126 9.66 10.68 -12.62
C GLU A 126 9.99 10.31 -14.06
N LEU A 127 10.33 11.32 -14.86
CA LEU A 127 10.83 11.11 -16.21
C LEU A 127 12.22 10.48 -16.17
N ARG A 128 12.42 9.38 -16.88
CA ARG A 128 13.72 8.76 -17.11
C ARG A 128 14.14 8.95 -18.57
N PRO A 129 15.06 9.87 -18.86
CA PRO A 129 15.54 10.10 -20.22
C PRO A 129 16.12 8.85 -20.87
N THR A 130 16.80 8.01 -20.09
CA THR A 130 17.39 6.74 -20.53
C THR A 130 16.36 5.74 -21.04
N MET A 131 15.11 5.82 -20.56
CA MET A 131 14.01 4.97 -21.03
C MET A 131 13.02 5.71 -21.94
N ARG A 132 13.25 7.00 -22.20
CA ARG A 132 12.33 7.88 -22.94
C ARG A 132 10.89 7.81 -22.41
N GLY A 133 10.72 7.74 -21.09
CA GLY A 133 9.41 7.57 -20.47
C GLY A 133 9.40 7.79 -18.96
N PHE A 134 8.20 7.79 -18.39
CA PHE A 134 8.00 7.90 -16.94
C PHE A 134 8.17 6.54 -16.27
N VAL A 135 8.76 6.53 -15.06
CA VAL A 135 8.88 5.34 -14.22
C VAL A 135 8.41 5.65 -12.81
N VAL A 136 8.11 4.60 -12.06
CA VAL A 136 8.00 4.69 -10.60
C VAL A 136 9.40 4.71 -10.00
N THR A 137 9.68 5.70 -9.15
CA THR A 137 10.95 5.89 -8.43
C THR A 137 10.69 6.27 -6.99
N THR A 138 11.73 6.34 -6.17
CA THR A 138 11.69 6.84 -4.79
C THR A 138 12.03 8.33 -4.69
N GLY A 139 11.88 8.91 -3.49
CA GLY A 139 12.04 10.35 -3.23
C GLY A 139 10.73 11.14 -3.34
N GLY A 140 9.58 10.47 -3.20
CA GLY A 140 8.26 11.07 -3.20
C GLY A 140 7.99 11.94 -1.97
N VAL A 141 6.94 12.74 -2.08
CA VAL A 141 6.45 13.62 -1.02
C VAL A 141 5.06 13.18 -0.61
N ASP A 142 4.82 13.19 0.70
CA ASP A 142 3.55 12.78 1.29
C ASP A 142 2.37 13.48 0.61
N ARG A 143 1.35 12.69 0.27
CA ARG A 143 0.10 13.12 -0.37
C ARG A 143 0.23 13.70 -1.78
N LEU A 144 1.43 13.74 -2.37
CA LEU A 144 1.63 14.24 -3.74
C LEU A 144 1.73 13.13 -4.79
N ASN A 145 2.06 11.91 -4.37
CA ASN A 145 2.25 10.77 -5.27
C ASN A 145 1.41 9.59 -4.78
N LEU A 146 0.12 9.63 -5.11
CA LEU A 146 -0.84 8.69 -4.56
C LEU A 146 -0.97 7.45 -5.43
N PHE A 147 -1.27 6.34 -4.79
CA PHE A 147 -1.55 5.08 -5.45
C PHE A 147 -2.84 4.48 -4.91
N LYS A 148 -3.43 3.57 -5.68
CA LYS A 148 -4.56 2.73 -5.27
C LYS A 148 -4.23 1.27 -5.49
N ILE A 149 -4.83 0.42 -4.66
CA ILE A 149 -4.90 -1.03 -4.83
C ILE A 149 -6.34 -1.37 -5.18
N THR A 150 -6.54 -2.17 -6.24
CA THR A 150 -7.86 -2.69 -6.64
C THR A 150 -7.72 -4.13 -7.11
N LYS A 151 -8.78 -4.93 -7.08
CA LYS A 151 -8.81 -6.25 -7.72
C LYS A 151 -8.32 -6.20 -9.17
N TYR A 152 -7.63 -7.26 -9.57
CA TYR A 152 -7.22 -7.50 -10.95
C TYR A 152 -8.08 -8.60 -11.56
N GLY A 153 -8.98 -8.26 -12.50
CA GLY A 153 -9.82 -9.27 -13.16
C GLY A 153 -11.00 -9.80 -12.33
N GLY A 154 -11.43 -9.07 -11.30
CA GLY A 154 -12.61 -9.39 -10.49
C GLY A 154 -12.30 -10.30 -9.29
N ASP A 155 -12.89 -11.49 -9.26
CA ASP A 155 -13.05 -12.32 -8.04
C ASP A 155 -11.81 -13.14 -7.62
N ASN A 156 -10.62 -12.81 -8.10
CA ASN A 156 -9.39 -13.48 -7.68
C ASN A 156 -8.73 -12.73 -6.49
N SER A 157 -7.81 -13.39 -5.81
CA SER A 157 -6.95 -12.74 -4.79
C SER A 157 -5.79 -11.95 -5.44
N LEU A 158 -5.92 -11.57 -6.71
CA LEU A 158 -4.93 -10.76 -7.42
C LEU A 158 -5.38 -9.30 -7.38
N TYR A 159 -4.39 -8.43 -7.23
CA TYR A 159 -4.58 -7.00 -7.19
C TYR A 159 -3.75 -6.34 -8.29
N GLN A 160 -4.06 -5.09 -8.58
CA GLN A 160 -3.23 -4.22 -9.40
C GLN A 160 -3.01 -2.90 -8.66
N LEU A 161 -1.87 -2.28 -8.96
CA LEU A 161 -1.57 -0.93 -8.51
C LEU A 161 -1.96 0.08 -9.58
N SER A 162 -2.50 1.22 -9.16
CA SER A 162 -2.71 2.38 -10.03
C SER A 162 -2.03 3.60 -9.44
N TYR A 163 -1.39 4.40 -10.29
CA TYR A 163 -0.90 5.73 -9.91
C TYR A 163 -2.02 6.75 -10.10
N CYS A 164 -2.27 7.54 -9.06
CA CYS A 164 -3.28 8.58 -9.04
C CYS A 164 -2.58 9.93 -8.85
N PRO A 165 -2.33 10.68 -9.93
CA PRO A 165 -1.81 12.04 -9.79
C PRO A 165 -2.79 12.88 -8.97
N VAL A 166 -2.26 13.76 -8.12
CA VAL A 166 -3.12 14.73 -7.42
C VAL A 166 -3.73 15.64 -8.47
N SER A 167 -5.06 15.62 -8.56
CA SER A 167 -5.82 16.49 -9.44
C SER A 167 -5.68 17.94 -8.96
N ASP A 168 -5.23 18.81 -9.86
CA ASP A 168 -5.42 20.25 -9.71
C ASP A 168 -6.94 20.53 -9.83
N PRO A 169 -7.52 21.50 -9.11
CA PRO A 169 -8.90 21.96 -9.31
C PRO A 169 -9.35 22.11 -10.77
N PHE A 170 -8.40 22.34 -11.69
CA PHE A 170 -8.68 22.54 -13.12
C PHE A 170 -8.35 21.33 -14.01
N CYS A 171 -7.83 20.24 -13.45
CA CYS A 171 -7.54 18.99 -14.18
C CYS A 171 -7.85 17.77 -13.31
N GLU A 172 -8.97 17.11 -13.63
CA GLU A 172 -9.29 15.80 -13.08
C GLU A 172 -8.48 14.74 -13.84
N CYS A 173 -7.35 14.35 -13.26
CA CYS A 173 -6.52 13.30 -13.82
C CYS A 173 -6.98 11.94 -13.28
N SER A 174 -7.43 11.06 -14.17
CA SER A 174 -7.76 9.68 -13.81
C SER A 174 -6.53 8.91 -13.31
N CYS A 175 -6.75 7.98 -12.39
CA CYS A 175 -5.72 7.02 -12.03
C CYS A 175 -5.35 6.15 -13.24
N VAL A 176 -4.07 5.87 -13.40
CA VAL A 176 -3.54 5.03 -14.49
C VAL A 176 -2.92 3.76 -13.93
N PRO A 177 -3.09 2.60 -14.58
CA PRO A 177 -2.54 1.35 -14.09
C PRO A 177 -1.01 1.39 -14.09
N VAL A 178 -0.42 0.74 -13.09
CA VAL A 178 1.01 0.48 -13.01
C VAL A 178 1.27 -0.91 -13.60
N GLY A 179 2.22 -0.97 -14.51
CA GLY A 179 2.75 -2.22 -15.06
C GLY A 179 4.26 -2.19 -15.06
N ASN A 180 4.90 -3.00 -15.88
CA ASN A 180 6.35 -3.00 -16.04
C ASN A 180 6.78 -2.87 -17.50
N VAL A 181 7.95 -2.27 -17.72
CA VAL A 181 8.69 -2.31 -18.98
C VAL A 181 10.10 -2.77 -18.68
N VAL A 182 10.53 -3.84 -19.35
CA VAL A 182 11.71 -4.62 -18.96
C VAL A 182 11.54 -5.08 -17.50
N ASN A 183 12.18 -4.41 -16.56
CA ASN A 183 12.09 -4.69 -15.13
C ASN A 183 11.68 -3.47 -14.29
N ARG A 184 11.38 -2.30 -14.88
CA ARG A 184 10.97 -1.12 -14.11
C ARG A 184 9.46 -0.98 -14.09
N LEU A 185 8.92 -0.58 -12.94
CA LEU A 185 7.51 -0.22 -12.86
C LEU A 185 7.28 1.12 -13.60
N VAL A 186 6.21 1.17 -14.38
CA VAL A 186 5.82 2.34 -15.17
C VAL A 186 4.35 2.66 -14.97
N PRO A 187 3.96 3.94 -14.92
CA PRO A 187 2.56 4.33 -14.96
C PRO A 187 1.99 4.20 -16.38
N ASN A 188 0.67 4.18 -16.49
CA ASN A 188 -0.04 4.11 -17.77
C ASN A 188 0.37 2.90 -18.63
N ALA A 189 0.58 1.75 -17.97
CA ALA A 189 0.91 0.52 -18.66
C ALA A 189 -0.31 -0.01 -19.42
N LYS A 190 -0.10 -0.49 -20.65
CA LYS A 190 -1.15 -1.15 -21.44
C LYS A 190 -1.68 -2.41 -20.73
N ASN A 191 -0.77 -3.15 -20.11
CA ASN A 191 -1.06 -4.33 -19.32
C ASN A 191 -0.70 -4.00 -17.86
N PRO A 192 -1.68 -3.88 -16.96
CA PRO A 192 -1.42 -3.76 -15.52
C PRO A 192 -0.65 -4.97 -15.01
N LEU A 193 0.20 -4.77 -14.01
CA LEU A 193 0.91 -5.88 -13.36
C LEU A 193 0.01 -6.49 -12.27
N PRO A 194 -0.41 -7.76 -12.40
CA PRO A 194 -1.11 -8.44 -11.32
C PRO A 194 -0.13 -8.79 -10.20
N VAL A 195 -0.56 -8.55 -8.97
CA VAL A 195 0.26 -8.71 -7.76
C VAL A 195 -0.52 -9.34 -6.62
N VAL A 196 0.23 -9.90 -5.67
CA VAL A 196 -0.27 -10.33 -4.37
C VAL A 196 0.61 -9.76 -3.26
N PHE A 197 0.07 -9.68 -2.05
CA PHE A 197 0.77 -9.16 -0.88
C PHE A 197 1.19 -10.31 0.04
N GLU A 198 2.48 -10.42 0.32
CA GLU A 198 3.05 -11.40 1.23
C GLU A 198 3.55 -10.67 2.48
N PRO A 199 3.04 -10.96 3.70
CA PRO A 199 3.53 -10.29 4.90
C PRO A 199 5.00 -10.62 5.15
N ASP A 200 5.75 -9.62 5.59
CA ASP A 200 7.15 -9.78 5.99
C ASP A 200 7.22 -10.45 7.37
N THR A 201 7.33 -11.77 7.35
CA THR A 201 7.37 -12.63 8.56
C THR A 201 8.77 -12.76 9.15
N ASP A 202 9.83 -12.27 8.49
CA ASP A 202 11.20 -12.39 8.98
C ASP A 202 11.40 -11.65 10.30
N ILE A 203 10.73 -10.50 10.48
CA ILE A 203 10.73 -9.78 11.76
C ILE A 203 9.88 -10.49 12.82
N GLN A 204 8.79 -11.17 12.45
CA GLN A 204 8.00 -11.94 13.41
C GLN A 204 8.77 -13.16 13.93
N HIS A 205 9.54 -13.82 13.06
CA HIS A 205 10.48 -14.87 13.44
C HIS A 205 11.64 -14.34 14.30
N LEU A 206 12.18 -13.15 14.00
CA LEU A 206 13.21 -12.54 14.86
C LEU A 206 12.64 -12.13 16.23
N LYS A 207 11.44 -11.55 16.28
CA LYS A 207 10.76 -11.19 17.53
C LYS A 207 10.40 -12.41 18.37
N SER A 208 9.93 -13.51 17.76
CA SER A 208 9.64 -14.75 18.48
C SER A 208 10.91 -15.42 19.01
N ARG A 209 12.02 -15.35 18.27
CA ARG A 209 13.34 -15.80 18.75
C ARG A 209 13.87 -14.96 19.91
N VAL A 210 13.73 -13.64 19.85
CA VAL A 210 14.11 -12.73 20.96
C VAL A 210 13.21 -12.95 22.19
N GLN A 211 11.92 -13.20 21.99
CA GLN A 211 10.98 -13.52 23.06
C GLN A 211 11.29 -14.86 23.73
N TRP A 212 11.72 -15.88 22.97
CA TRP A 212 12.24 -17.14 23.50
C TRP A 212 13.45 -16.91 24.42
N CYS A 213 14.42 -16.11 23.98
CA CYS A 213 15.59 -15.77 24.81
C CYS A 213 15.25 -15.02 26.11
N ARG A 214 14.07 -14.41 26.22
CA ARG A 214 13.63 -13.67 27.41
C ARG A 214 12.87 -14.55 28.42
N ASN A 215 12.33 -15.69 27.97
CA ASN A 215 11.47 -16.56 28.78
C ASN A 215 12.19 -17.78 29.35
N ASP A 216 13.43 -18.07 28.92
CA ASP A 216 14.27 -19.07 29.56
C ASP A 216 14.94 -18.47 30.81
N ASP A 217 14.77 -19.19 31.93
CA ASP A 217 15.12 -18.81 33.29
C ASP A 217 16.50 -18.15 33.44
N ILE A 218 16.48 -17.05 34.19
CA ILE A 218 17.62 -16.34 34.75
C ILE A 218 18.35 -17.32 35.68
N ASP A 219 19.51 -17.85 35.26
CA ASP A 219 20.61 -18.24 36.19
C ASP A 219 21.85 -18.80 35.49
N GLN A 220 21.84 -18.97 34.17
CA GLN A 220 23.04 -19.32 33.42
C GLN A 220 23.27 -18.30 32.31
N TYR A 221 24.43 -17.65 32.32
CA TYR A 221 25.00 -16.77 31.28
C TYR A 221 25.07 -15.27 31.53
N TYR A 222 25.98 -14.89 32.44
CA TYR A 222 26.67 -13.59 32.33
C TYR A 222 27.59 -13.48 31.09
N ASN A 223 27.85 -14.58 30.36
CA ASN A 223 28.73 -14.59 29.19
C ASN A 223 28.01 -14.56 27.82
N LEU A 224 26.69 -14.85 27.72
CA LEU A 224 25.93 -14.73 26.45
C LEU A 224 25.35 -13.33 26.24
N LEU A 225 25.01 -12.59 27.31
CA LEU A 225 24.52 -11.22 27.22
C LEU A 225 25.50 -10.28 26.51
N GLN A 226 26.82 -10.45 26.76
CA GLN A 226 27.87 -9.70 26.07
C GLN A 226 28.06 -10.08 24.59
N SER A 227 27.54 -11.23 24.14
CA SER A 227 27.53 -11.61 22.72
C SER A 227 26.26 -11.12 22.02
N CYS A 228 25.15 -10.96 22.75
CA CYS A 228 23.88 -10.43 22.23
C CYS A 228 23.90 -8.90 22.09
N GLU A 229 24.46 -8.15 23.03
CA GLU A 229 24.62 -6.68 22.87
C GLU A 229 25.48 -6.35 21.64
N ARG A 230 26.56 -7.11 21.42
CA ARG A 230 27.41 -6.96 20.21
C ARG A 230 26.69 -7.29 18.90
N MET A 231 25.69 -8.18 18.92
CA MET A 231 24.88 -8.47 17.73
C MET A 231 23.83 -7.38 17.46
N LEU A 232 23.28 -6.77 18.50
CA LEU A 232 22.35 -5.64 18.37
C LEU A 232 23.07 -4.38 17.86
N ASP A 233 24.28 -4.12 18.34
CA ASP A 233 25.12 -3.00 17.90
C ASP A 233 25.54 -3.12 16.43
N CYS A 234 25.73 -4.35 15.91
CA CYS A 234 25.99 -4.60 14.49
C CYS A 234 24.76 -4.48 13.58
N LEU A 235 23.55 -4.59 14.13
CA LEU A 235 22.30 -4.48 13.36
C LEU A 235 21.75 -3.04 13.32
N LEU A 236 22.28 -2.15 14.18
CA LEU A 236 21.89 -0.75 14.29
C LEU A 236 22.97 0.24 13.79
N SER A 237 24.11 -0.27 13.29
CA SER A 237 25.14 0.48 12.55
C SER A 237 24.97 0.33 11.04
#